data_AF-A0A398DDC9-F1
#
_entry.id   AF-A0A398DDC9-F1
#
_cell.length_a   1.000
_cell.length_b   1.000
_cell.length_c   1.000
_cell.angle_alpha   90.00
_cell.angle_beta   90.00
_cell.angle_gamma   90.00
#
_symmetry.space_group_name_H-M   'P 1'
#
loop_
_entity.id
_entity.type
_entity.pdbx_description
1 polymer ?
#
loop_
_entity_poly.entity_id
_entity_poly.type
_entity_poly.pdbx_seq_one_letter_code
_entity_poly.pdbx_strand_id
1 'polypeptide(L)'
;MENALTEPLSYSKVSTYNECPRKFEFKYIQKIQEPSHWYFSYGKSIHAVLERLLSCHLGEDGQLYGDDAALFPTSLSQLLDENWLTEGYTDPSDEDKKRRQALHVLTAFFPVFRSTWTQMVYVEHLINTQIDGIPFTGIVDRIDQISDRVLRIVDYKSAKPREVSTLTSHRFQVALYASALSQLKEFEGKRFILQTYYLRENLKAEMDEGAENCIAKSREVLVKTAHRILQGDFRGKRGSKCFSCDYRGVCPVFRHI
;
A
#
# COMPACT_ATOMS: atom_id res chain seq x y z
N MET A 1 -2.19 -23.90 24.28
CA MET A 1 -1.35 -22.74 24.60
C MET A 1 -0.85 -22.18 23.28
N GLU A 2 -1.29 -20.97 22.98
CA GLU A 2 -0.74 -19.97 22.06
C GLU A 2 0.14 -20.46 20.89
N ASN A 3 -0.50 -20.80 19.76
CA ASN A 3 0.14 -20.55 18.47
C ASN A 3 -0.33 -19.16 18.02
N ALA A 4 0.15 -18.12 18.69
CA ALA A 4 -0.02 -16.76 18.20
C ALA A 4 0.85 -16.61 16.94
N LEU A 5 0.37 -15.85 15.96
CA LEU A 5 1.20 -15.46 14.82
C LEU A 5 2.43 -14.72 15.37
N THR A 6 3.62 -15.30 15.21
CA THR A 6 4.86 -14.75 15.77
C THR A 6 5.29 -13.44 15.11
N GLU A 7 4.77 -13.16 13.91
CA GLU A 7 4.94 -11.89 13.22
C GLU A 7 3.57 -11.29 12.86
N PRO A 8 3.43 -9.96 12.88
CA PRO A 8 2.20 -9.30 12.46
C PRO A 8 1.90 -9.57 10.99
N LEU A 9 0.60 -9.70 10.68
CA LEU A 9 0.11 -9.69 9.31
C LEU A 9 0.13 -8.26 8.77
N SER A 10 0.20 -8.14 7.46
CA SER A 10 0.07 -6.89 6.72
C SER A 10 -0.83 -7.13 5.52
N TYR A 11 -1.29 -6.06 4.86
CA TYR A 11 -2.04 -6.21 3.61
C TYR A 11 -1.30 -7.11 2.60
N SER A 12 0.00 -6.89 2.40
CA SER A 12 0.81 -7.69 1.46
C SER A 12 0.87 -9.16 1.86
N LYS A 13 0.98 -9.48 3.16
CA LYS A 13 0.93 -10.86 3.68
C LYS A 13 -0.44 -11.50 3.41
N VAL A 14 -1.53 -10.80 3.74
CA VAL A 14 -2.91 -11.30 3.54
C VAL A 14 -3.23 -11.47 2.05
N SER A 15 -2.87 -10.50 1.22
CA SER A 15 -3.06 -10.54 -0.23
C SER A 15 -2.27 -11.70 -0.86
N THR A 16 -1.01 -11.91 -0.44
CA THR A 16 -0.19 -13.05 -0.91
C THR A 16 -0.83 -14.39 -0.54
N TYR A 17 -1.32 -14.53 0.69
CA TYR A 17 -1.99 -15.77 1.13
C TYR A 17 -3.27 -16.04 0.34
N ASN A 18 -4.10 -15.01 0.13
CA ASN A 18 -5.34 -15.11 -0.63
C ASN A 18 -5.11 -15.38 -2.13
N GLU A 19 -4.03 -14.86 -2.70
CA GLU A 19 -3.58 -15.21 -4.06
C GLU A 19 -3.19 -16.69 -4.12
N CYS A 20 -2.29 -17.14 -3.25
CA CYS A 20 -1.87 -18.53 -3.15
C CYS A 20 -1.22 -18.84 -1.78
N PRO A 21 -1.79 -19.73 -0.96
CA PRO A 21 -1.22 -20.10 0.34
C PRO A 21 0.20 -20.68 0.25
N ARG A 22 0.51 -21.43 -0.82
CA ARG A 22 1.86 -21.95 -1.06
C ARG A 22 2.88 -20.84 -1.33
N LYS A 23 2.47 -19.76 -2.02
CA LYS A 23 3.33 -18.59 -2.26
C LYS A 23 3.65 -17.89 -0.94
N PHE A 24 2.64 -17.75 -0.07
CA PHE A 24 2.83 -17.20 1.27
C PHE A 24 3.85 -18.00 2.08
N GLU A 25 3.73 -19.33 2.08
CA GLU A 25 4.68 -20.21 2.78
C GLU A 25 6.10 -20.03 2.26
N PHE A 26 6.31 -20.06 0.94
CA PHE A 26 7.64 -19.84 0.36
C PHE A 26 8.24 -18.48 0.74
N LYS A 27 7.43 -17.42 0.67
CA LYS A 27 7.89 -16.05 0.91
C LYS A 27 8.16 -15.74 2.38
N TYR A 28 7.20 -16.06 3.25
CA TYR A 28 7.19 -15.55 4.63
C TYR A 28 7.60 -16.59 5.66
N ILE A 29 7.43 -17.89 5.38
CA ILE A 29 7.81 -18.96 6.30
C ILE A 29 9.18 -19.52 5.93
N GLN A 30 9.33 -19.97 4.69
CA GLN A 30 10.60 -20.53 4.19
C GLN A 30 11.61 -19.46 3.78
N LYS A 31 11.16 -18.20 3.62
CA LYS A 31 12.00 -17.04 3.28
C LYS A 31 12.84 -17.27 2.02
N ILE A 32 12.25 -17.93 1.02
CA ILE A 32 12.87 -18.12 -0.29
C ILE A 32 12.95 -16.74 -0.96
N GLN A 33 14.15 -16.33 -1.34
CA GLN A 33 14.41 -15.02 -1.94
C GLN A 33 13.67 -14.88 -3.28
N GLU A 34 12.89 -13.80 -3.43
CA GLU A 34 12.30 -13.42 -4.71
C GLU A 34 13.33 -12.62 -5.54
N PRO A 35 13.29 -12.74 -6.88
CA PRO A 35 14.02 -11.83 -7.75
C PRO A 35 13.64 -10.38 -7.44
N SER A 36 14.64 -9.49 -7.44
CA SER A 36 14.38 -8.06 -7.39
C SER A 36 13.75 -7.62 -8.71
N HIS A 37 12.54 -7.07 -8.64
CA HIS A 37 11.86 -6.54 -9.81
C HIS A 37 11.83 -5.01 -9.78
N TRP A 38 12.22 -4.37 -10.87
CA TRP A 38 12.29 -2.90 -10.99
C TRP A 38 11.01 -2.17 -10.56
N TYR A 39 9.84 -2.78 -10.75
CA TYR A 39 8.56 -2.15 -10.44
C TYR A 39 8.35 -1.92 -8.94
N PHE A 40 9.01 -2.70 -8.08
CA PHE A 40 9.01 -2.44 -6.63
C PHE A 40 9.83 -1.21 -6.29
N SER A 41 11.03 -1.08 -6.86
CA SER A 41 11.92 0.06 -6.68
C SER A 41 11.31 1.34 -7.26
N TYR A 42 10.67 1.25 -8.44
CA TYR A 42 9.89 2.33 -9.03
C TYR A 42 8.79 2.85 -8.09
N GLY A 43 7.99 1.95 -7.52
CA GLY A 43 6.93 2.30 -6.59
C GLY A 43 7.48 2.97 -5.33
N LYS A 44 8.47 2.34 -4.69
CA LYS A 44 9.12 2.88 -3.47
C LYS A 44 9.73 4.26 -3.69
N SER A 45 10.41 4.48 -4.82
CA SER A 45 11.00 5.79 -5.14
C SER A 45 9.93 6.88 -5.21
N ILE A 46 8.78 6.58 -5.83
CA ILE A 46 7.66 7.52 -5.91
C ILE A 46 7.04 7.80 -4.54
N HIS A 47 6.82 6.76 -3.71
CA HIS A 47 6.29 6.96 -2.35
C HIS A 47 7.25 7.79 -1.50
N ALA A 48 8.56 7.53 -1.55
CA ALA A 48 9.56 8.31 -0.81
C ALA A 48 9.58 9.80 -1.23
N VAL A 49 9.41 10.08 -2.53
CA VAL A 49 9.26 11.46 -3.01
C VAL A 49 7.98 12.10 -2.47
N LEU A 50 6.85 11.39 -2.51
CA LEU A 50 5.58 11.89 -1.98
C LEU A 50 5.64 12.12 -0.48
N GLU A 51 6.20 11.18 0.28
CA GLU A 51 6.41 11.31 1.73
C GLU A 51 7.21 12.57 2.05
N ARG A 52 8.39 12.76 1.45
CA ARG A 52 9.23 13.94 1.70
C ARG A 52 8.50 15.24 1.36
N LEU A 53 7.87 15.26 0.19
CA LEU A 53 7.14 16.43 -0.31
C LEU A 53 5.95 16.80 0.60
N LEU A 54 5.15 15.82 1.02
CA LEU A 54 3.98 16.06 1.85
C LEU A 54 4.37 16.35 3.31
N SER A 55 5.42 15.71 3.82
CA SER A 55 5.92 15.91 5.19
C SER A 55 6.55 17.28 5.39
N CYS A 56 7.22 17.88 4.39
CA CYS A 56 7.71 19.26 4.49
C CYS A 56 6.61 20.28 4.77
N HIS A 57 5.36 19.95 4.43
CA HIS A 57 4.22 20.83 4.69
C HIS A 57 3.58 20.53 6.04
N LEU A 58 3.69 19.31 6.56
CA LEU A 58 3.12 18.91 7.84
C LEU A 58 4.10 19.30 8.96
N GLY A 59 3.75 20.34 9.72
CA GLY A 59 4.49 20.75 10.90
C GLY A 59 4.49 19.69 11.99
N GLU A 60 5.36 19.85 12.99
CA GLU A 60 5.45 18.95 14.14
C GLU A 60 4.13 18.88 14.95
N ASP A 61 3.30 19.92 14.84
CA ASP A 61 1.96 20.02 15.43
C ASP A 61 0.84 19.48 14.51
N GLY A 62 1.19 18.91 13.36
CA GLY A 62 0.25 18.43 12.34
C GLY A 62 -0.46 19.55 11.56
N GLN A 63 -0.06 20.82 11.74
CA GLN A 63 -0.59 21.94 10.97
C GLN A 63 0.21 22.12 9.68
N LEU A 64 -0.42 22.68 8.64
CA LEU A 64 0.31 23.01 7.43
C LEU A 64 0.91 24.41 7.46
N TYR A 65 2.17 24.55 7.02
CA TYR A 65 2.77 25.85 6.76
C TYR A 65 2.51 26.29 5.31
N GLY A 66 1.73 27.36 5.16
CA GLY A 66 1.09 27.75 3.90
C GLY A 66 1.92 28.62 2.95
N ASP A 67 3.26 28.57 2.97
CA ASP A 67 4.01 29.47 2.08
C ASP A 67 4.23 28.87 0.68
N ASP A 68 3.41 29.37 -0.25
CA ASP A 68 3.31 28.94 -1.64
C ASP A 68 4.54 29.25 -2.50
N ALA A 69 5.38 30.21 -2.09
CA ALA A 69 6.58 30.59 -2.84
C ALA A 69 7.76 29.64 -2.61
N ALA A 70 7.72 28.87 -1.52
CA ALA A 70 8.76 27.94 -1.08
C ALA A 70 8.36 26.46 -1.26
N LEU A 71 7.27 26.14 -1.96
CA LEU A 71 6.74 24.77 -2.07
C LEU A 71 7.76 23.74 -2.58
N PHE A 72 8.82 24.22 -3.25
CA PHE A 72 9.98 23.42 -3.64
C PHE A 72 11.24 24.30 -3.72
N PRO A 73 12.05 24.47 -2.65
CA PRO A 73 13.43 24.94 -2.84
C PRO A 73 14.26 23.92 -3.63
N THR A 74 13.77 22.67 -3.70
CA THR A 74 14.40 21.52 -4.34
C THR A 74 13.62 21.11 -5.59
N SER A 75 14.27 21.06 -6.75
CA SER A 75 13.66 20.54 -7.97
C SER A 75 13.03 19.15 -7.74
N LEU A 76 11.80 18.90 -8.21
CA LEU A 76 11.20 17.55 -8.18
C LEU A 76 12.12 16.49 -8.81
N SER A 77 12.94 16.89 -9.79
CA SER A 77 13.96 16.01 -10.37
C SER A 77 15.03 15.64 -9.35
N GLN A 78 15.54 16.62 -8.59
CA GLN A 78 16.54 16.39 -7.56
C GLN A 78 15.98 15.53 -6.42
N LEU A 79 14.75 15.81 -5.98
CA LEU A 79 14.09 14.99 -4.97
C LEU A 79 13.89 13.55 -5.46
N LEU A 80 13.53 13.36 -6.74
CA LEU A 80 13.46 12.03 -7.32
C LEU A 80 14.82 11.35 -7.37
N ASP A 81 15.87 12.04 -7.81
CA ASP A 81 17.23 11.50 -7.90
C ASP A 81 17.76 11.06 -6.53
N GLU A 82 17.52 11.85 -5.47
CA GLU A 82 17.92 11.53 -4.09
C GLU A 82 17.23 10.28 -3.52
N ASN A 83 16.04 9.93 -4.01
CA ASN A 83 15.24 8.81 -3.51
C ASN A 83 15.10 7.67 -4.52
N TRP A 84 15.81 7.72 -5.65
CA TRP A 84 15.68 6.73 -6.72
C TRP A 84 16.38 5.43 -6.35
N LEU A 85 15.61 4.34 -6.34
CA LEU A 85 16.10 2.98 -6.09
C LEU A 85 16.39 2.27 -7.41
N THR A 86 17.57 1.68 -7.52
CA THR A 86 18.10 1.04 -8.74
C THR A 86 17.92 -0.48 -8.75
N GLU A 87 17.52 -1.08 -7.64
CA GLU A 87 17.42 -2.54 -7.54
C GLU A 87 16.38 -3.12 -8.51
N GLY A 88 16.74 -4.20 -9.18
CA GLY A 88 15.84 -4.92 -10.10
C GLY A 88 15.73 -4.32 -11.51
N TYR A 89 16.41 -3.21 -11.79
CA TYR A 89 16.65 -2.75 -13.16
C TYR A 89 17.82 -3.52 -13.78
N THR A 90 17.64 -4.01 -15.01
CA THR A 90 18.66 -4.81 -15.72
C THR A 90 19.32 -4.05 -16.87
N ASP A 91 18.72 -2.96 -17.32
CA ASP A 91 19.23 -2.09 -18.40
C ASP A 91 19.18 -0.63 -17.95
N PRO A 92 20.33 0.07 -17.90
CA PRO A 92 20.40 1.49 -17.56
C PRO A 92 19.54 2.39 -18.46
N SER A 93 19.35 2.03 -19.73
CA SER A 93 18.50 2.82 -20.64
C SER A 93 17.03 2.74 -20.23
N ASP A 94 16.56 1.55 -19.86
CA ASP A 94 15.20 1.34 -19.38
C ASP A 94 14.99 1.97 -17.99
N GLU A 95 15.99 1.92 -17.12
CA GLU A 95 15.97 2.62 -15.84
C GLU A 95 15.78 4.13 -16.03
N ASP A 96 16.59 4.77 -16.89
CA ASP A 96 16.44 6.19 -17.18
C ASP A 96 15.06 6.54 -17.76
N LYS A 97 14.53 5.69 -18.66
CA LYS A 97 13.15 5.86 -19.17
C LYS A 97 12.13 5.80 -18.05
N LYS A 98 12.29 4.90 -17.07
CA LYS A 98 11.41 4.81 -15.89
C LYS A 98 11.57 6.02 -14.97
N ARG A 99 12.79 6.50 -14.74
CA ARG A 99 13.02 7.71 -13.93
C ARG A 99 12.34 8.92 -14.56
N ARG A 100 12.49 9.14 -15.87
CA ARG A 100 11.76 10.19 -16.60
C ARG A 100 10.24 10.01 -16.54
N GLN A 101 9.75 8.78 -16.60
CA GLN A 101 8.33 8.48 -16.43
C GLN A 101 7.83 8.86 -15.03
N ALA A 102 8.58 8.53 -13.96
CA ALA A 102 8.23 8.88 -12.59
C ALA A 102 8.19 10.41 -12.42
N LEU A 103 9.19 11.13 -12.94
CA LEU A 103 9.22 12.59 -12.92
C LEU A 103 8.00 13.21 -13.63
N HIS A 104 7.61 12.66 -14.78
CA HIS A 104 6.42 13.11 -15.49
C HIS A 104 5.14 12.89 -14.66
N VAL A 105 5.00 11.71 -14.04
CA VAL A 105 3.84 11.39 -13.18
C VAL A 105 3.76 12.35 -11.99
N LEU A 106 4.88 12.59 -11.30
CA LEU A 106 4.93 13.49 -10.15
C LEU A 106 4.63 14.94 -10.53
N THR A 107 5.20 15.41 -11.65
CA THR A 107 4.93 16.75 -12.20
C THR A 107 3.46 16.93 -12.58
N ALA A 108 2.80 15.89 -13.11
CA ALA A 108 1.38 15.94 -13.44
C ALA A 108 0.47 15.81 -12.22
N PHE A 109 0.89 15.10 -11.18
CA PHE A 109 0.16 14.91 -9.93
C PHE A 109 0.04 16.21 -9.13
N PHE A 110 1.14 16.93 -8.98
CA PHE A 110 1.23 18.00 -7.98
C PHE A 110 0.22 19.15 -8.20
N PRO A 111 0.00 19.69 -9.41
CA PRO A 111 -1.00 20.75 -9.61
C PRO A 111 -2.43 20.29 -9.27
N VAL A 112 -2.76 19.03 -9.55
CA VAL A 112 -4.07 18.43 -9.22
C VAL A 112 -4.21 18.28 -7.70
N PHE A 113 -3.16 17.79 -7.03
CA PHE A 113 -3.15 17.69 -5.58
C PHE A 113 -3.33 19.06 -4.93
N ARG A 114 -2.56 20.06 -5.36
CA ARG A 114 -2.62 21.44 -4.88
C ARG A 114 -4.00 22.08 -5.04
N SER A 115 -4.63 21.91 -6.19
CA SER A 115 -5.96 22.47 -6.45
C SER A 115 -7.10 21.77 -5.71
N THR A 116 -6.88 20.54 -5.26
CA THR A 116 -7.89 19.72 -4.55
C THR A 116 -7.46 19.39 -3.13
N TRP A 117 -6.57 20.21 -2.59
CA TRP A 117 -5.93 20.00 -1.30
C TRP A 117 -6.97 20.06 -0.16
N THR A 118 -6.77 19.21 0.84
CA THR A 118 -7.55 19.14 2.08
C THR A 118 -6.60 18.99 3.25
N GLN A 119 -7.00 19.43 4.45
CA GLN A 119 -6.19 19.30 5.66
C GLN A 119 -5.68 17.86 5.84
N MET A 120 -4.36 17.69 5.81
CA MET A 120 -3.71 16.40 6.06
C MET A 120 -3.39 16.31 7.55
N VAL A 121 -3.63 15.16 8.16
CA VAL A 121 -3.32 14.90 9.58
C VAL A 121 -2.08 14.03 9.71
N TYR A 122 -1.91 13.07 8.78
CA TYR A 122 -0.75 12.19 8.76
C TYR A 122 -0.27 11.92 7.34
N VAL A 123 1.04 11.72 7.22
CA VAL A 123 1.76 11.22 6.03
C VAL A 123 2.58 10.01 6.48
N GLU A 124 2.53 8.91 5.73
CA GLU A 124 3.19 7.63 6.06
C GLU A 124 2.93 7.16 7.51
N HIS A 125 1.66 7.15 7.91
CA HIS A 125 1.26 6.77 9.26
C HIS A 125 1.48 5.27 9.50
N LEU A 126 2.38 4.94 10.42
CA LEU A 126 2.65 3.57 10.84
C LEU A 126 1.51 3.01 11.71
N ILE A 127 0.92 1.92 11.24
CA ILE A 127 -0.01 1.10 12.01
C ILE A 127 0.77 -0.03 12.67
N ASN A 128 0.63 -0.15 13.99
CA ASN A 128 1.06 -1.32 14.75
C ASN A 128 0.03 -1.61 15.85
N THR A 129 -0.88 -2.55 15.59
CA THR A 129 -2.03 -2.82 16.46
C THR A 129 -2.47 -4.28 16.37
N GLN A 130 -3.57 -4.62 17.02
CA GLN A 130 -4.25 -5.91 16.85
C GLN A 130 -5.67 -5.70 16.37
N ILE A 131 -6.11 -6.50 15.40
CA ILE A 131 -7.50 -6.56 14.96
C ILE A 131 -8.03 -7.95 15.37
N ASP A 132 -9.02 -8.02 16.25
CA ASP A 132 -9.53 -9.31 16.80
C ASP A 132 -8.43 -10.19 17.43
N GLY A 133 -7.47 -9.58 18.12
CA GLY A 133 -6.33 -10.31 18.69
C GLY A 133 -5.29 -10.78 17.67
N ILE A 134 -5.42 -10.40 16.39
CA ILE A 134 -4.45 -10.70 15.34
C ILE A 134 -3.50 -9.51 15.21
N PRO A 135 -2.19 -9.68 15.48
CA PRO A 135 -1.21 -8.63 15.27
C PRO A 135 -1.19 -8.19 13.81
N PHE A 136 -1.31 -6.89 13.59
CA PHE A 136 -1.39 -6.27 12.27
C PHE A 136 -0.49 -5.04 12.18
N THR A 137 0.21 -4.92 11.05
CA THR A 137 1.02 -3.75 10.72
C THR A 137 0.81 -3.31 9.27
N GLY A 138 0.96 -2.01 9.04
CA GLY A 138 0.87 -1.40 7.74
C GLY A 138 1.33 0.05 7.80
N ILE A 139 1.46 0.67 6.63
CA ILE A 139 1.73 2.10 6.53
C ILE A 139 0.64 2.69 5.65
N VAL A 140 0.03 3.76 6.13
CA VAL A 140 -0.99 4.52 5.40
C VAL A 140 -0.32 5.74 4.81
N ASP A 141 -0.26 5.83 3.48
CA ASP A 141 0.48 6.90 2.82
C ASP A 141 0.00 8.29 3.24
N ARG A 142 -1.32 8.48 3.38
CA ARG A 142 -1.89 9.77 3.82
C ARG A 142 -3.26 9.62 4.49
N ILE A 143 -3.50 10.46 5.50
CA ILE A 143 -4.80 10.60 6.18
C ILE A 143 -5.21 12.08 6.14
N ASP A 144 -6.38 12.38 5.57
CA ASP A 144 -6.94 13.73 5.49
C ASP A 144 -8.08 13.92 6.52
N GLN A 145 -8.15 15.10 7.13
CA GLN A 145 -9.28 15.58 7.92
C GLN A 145 -10.36 16.14 6.99
N ILE A 146 -11.55 15.53 7.01
CA ILE A 146 -12.71 16.02 6.24
C ILE A 146 -13.64 16.84 7.14
N SER A 147 -13.86 16.35 8.36
CA SER A 147 -14.55 17.04 9.46
C SER A 147 -14.18 16.37 10.77
N ASP A 148 -14.51 16.93 11.94
CA ASP A 148 -14.14 16.39 13.26
C ASP A 148 -14.37 14.87 13.45
N ARG A 149 -15.34 14.28 12.74
CA ARG A 149 -15.67 12.85 12.82
C ARG A 149 -15.37 12.05 11.56
N VAL A 150 -14.89 12.69 10.50
CA VAL A 150 -14.67 12.04 9.20
C VAL A 150 -13.23 12.23 8.75
N LEU A 151 -12.57 11.10 8.50
CA LEU A 151 -11.22 11.04 7.95
C LEU A 151 -11.25 10.38 6.58
N ARG A 152 -10.36 10.77 5.69
CA ARG A 152 -10.12 10.07 4.43
C ARG A 152 -8.77 9.39 4.48
N ILE A 153 -8.74 8.09 4.22
CA ILE A 153 -7.51 7.31 4.07
C ILE A 153 -7.18 7.25 2.58
N VAL A 154 -5.93 7.58 2.25
CA VAL A 154 -5.44 7.58 0.87
C VAL A 154 -4.25 6.63 0.75
N ASP A 155 -4.32 5.74 -0.23
CA ASP A 155 -3.20 4.89 -0.68
C ASP A 155 -2.90 5.23 -2.14
N TYR A 156 -1.65 5.58 -2.42
CA TYR A 156 -1.14 5.90 -3.74
C TYR A 156 -0.75 4.63 -4.50
N LYS A 157 -1.06 4.65 -5.79
CA LYS A 157 -0.66 3.60 -6.72
C LYS A 157 0.04 4.22 -7.92
N SER A 158 1.31 3.83 -8.08
CA SER A 158 2.15 4.23 -9.22
C SER A 158 1.87 3.44 -10.51
N ALA A 159 1.06 2.38 -10.42
CA ALA A 159 0.65 1.54 -11.54
C ALA A 159 -0.83 1.77 -11.90
N LYS A 160 -1.12 1.69 -13.21
CA LYS A 160 -2.48 1.77 -13.75
C LYS A 160 -3.30 0.54 -13.30
N PRO A 161 -4.54 0.69 -12.82
CA PRO A 161 -5.42 -0.45 -12.60
C PRO A 161 -5.86 -0.99 -13.97
N ARG A 162 -5.50 -2.24 -14.27
CA ARG A 162 -5.82 -2.87 -15.57
C ARG A 162 -7.09 -3.72 -15.55
N GLU A 163 -7.48 -4.17 -14.37
CA GLU A 163 -8.60 -5.09 -14.18
C GLU A 163 -9.45 -4.65 -12.98
N VAL A 164 -10.74 -5.00 -12.99
CA VAL A 164 -11.66 -4.76 -11.86
C VAL A 164 -11.13 -5.41 -10.57
N SER A 165 -10.51 -6.59 -10.68
CA SER A 165 -9.87 -7.32 -9.58
C SER A 165 -8.80 -6.46 -8.86
N THR A 166 -8.09 -5.62 -9.60
CA THR A 166 -7.05 -4.71 -9.05
C THR A 166 -7.69 -3.62 -8.20
N LEU A 167 -8.78 -3.01 -8.69
CA LEU A 167 -9.55 -2.02 -7.93
C LEU A 167 -10.11 -2.63 -6.63
N THR A 168 -10.64 -3.86 -6.70
CA THR A 168 -11.15 -4.57 -5.52
C THR A 168 -10.04 -4.84 -4.50
N SER A 169 -8.85 -5.27 -4.95
CA SER A 169 -7.71 -5.53 -4.06
C SER A 169 -7.21 -4.26 -3.38
N HIS A 170 -7.10 -3.15 -4.12
CA HIS A 170 -6.68 -1.86 -3.56
C HIS A 170 -7.72 -1.30 -2.59
N ARG A 171 -9.01 -1.44 -2.89
CA ARG A 171 -10.08 -1.09 -1.92
C ARG A 171 -9.99 -1.93 -0.66
N PHE A 172 -9.70 -3.23 -0.79
CA PHE A 172 -9.49 -4.10 0.37
C PHE A 172 -8.28 -3.64 1.21
N GLN A 173 -7.20 -3.14 0.59
CA GLN A 173 -6.05 -2.57 1.30
C GLN A 173 -6.46 -1.40 2.21
N VAL A 174 -7.07 -0.36 1.63
CA VAL A 174 -7.48 0.83 2.40
C VAL A 174 -8.56 0.51 3.44
N ALA A 175 -9.47 -0.43 3.14
CA ALA A 175 -10.45 -0.91 4.10
C ALA A 175 -9.81 -1.67 5.27
N LEU A 176 -8.73 -2.41 5.02
CA LEU A 176 -7.99 -3.11 6.07
C LEU A 176 -7.20 -2.15 6.95
N TYR A 177 -6.61 -1.11 6.35
CA TYR A 177 -5.97 -0.02 7.09
C TYR A 177 -6.98 0.72 7.96
N ALA A 178 -8.14 1.09 7.42
CA ALA A 178 -9.22 1.70 8.20
C ALA A 178 -9.65 0.80 9.38
N SER A 179 -9.80 -0.51 9.16
CA SER A 179 -10.11 -1.47 10.24
C SER A 179 -9.05 -1.47 11.34
N ALA A 180 -7.78 -1.30 10.98
CA ALA A 180 -6.67 -1.26 11.94
C ALA A 180 -6.64 0.07 12.70
N LEU A 181 -6.80 1.20 11.99
CA LEU A 181 -6.85 2.53 12.59
C LEU A 181 -8.00 2.63 13.60
N SER A 182 -9.17 2.04 13.32
CA SER A 182 -10.28 1.95 14.27
C SER A 182 -9.95 1.26 15.61
N GLN A 183 -8.82 0.53 15.71
CA GLN A 183 -8.39 -0.10 16.97
C GLN A 183 -7.55 0.84 17.83
N LEU A 184 -7.12 1.98 17.29
CA LEU A 184 -6.27 2.95 17.98
C LEU A 184 -7.13 4.05 18.59
N LYS A 185 -6.78 4.46 19.81
CA LYS A 185 -7.53 5.46 20.58
C LYS A 185 -7.63 6.82 19.87
N GLU A 186 -6.59 7.21 19.13
CA GLU A 186 -6.56 8.48 18.40
C GLU A 186 -7.62 8.56 17.28
N PHE A 187 -8.10 7.41 16.78
CA PHE A 187 -9.13 7.32 15.75
C PHE A 187 -10.48 6.83 16.28
N GLU A 188 -10.67 6.81 17.60
CA GLU A 188 -11.91 6.37 18.21
C GLU A 188 -13.11 7.23 17.76
N GLY A 189 -14.19 6.58 17.35
CA GLY A 189 -15.41 7.25 16.87
C GLY A 189 -15.28 7.95 15.51
N LYS A 190 -14.16 7.80 14.80
CA LYS A 190 -13.97 8.36 13.45
C LYS A 190 -14.62 7.44 12.40
N ARG A 191 -15.29 8.06 11.44
CA ARG A 191 -15.75 7.43 10.20
C ARG A 191 -14.69 7.61 9.12
N PHE A 192 -14.51 6.60 8.26
CA PHE A 192 -13.49 6.60 7.23
C PHE A 192 -14.08 6.65 5.81
N ILE A 193 -13.55 7.54 4.99
CA ILE A 193 -13.65 7.50 3.52
C ILE A 193 -12.43 6.74 3.00
N LEU A 194 -12.67 5.79 2.11
CA LEU A 194 -11.62 4.95 1.53
C LEU A 194 -11.23 5.49 0.16
N GLN A 195 -9.96 5.84 -0.06
CA GLN A 195 -9.50 6.34 -1.35
C GLN A 195 -8.22 5.62 -1.81
N THR A 196 -8.24 5.13 -3.04
CA THR A 196 -7.01 4.79 -3.78
C THR A 196 -6.76 5.86 -4.82
N TYR A 197 -5.56 6.43 -4.85
CA TYR A 197 -5.15 7.43 -5.82
C TYR A 197 -4.19 6.84 -6.86
N TYR A 198 -4.61 6.77 -8.12
CA TYR A 198 -3.79 6.28 -9.22
C TYR A 198 -3.02 7.44 -9.85
N LEU A 199 -1.73 7.54 -9.55
CA LEU A 199 -0.89 8.68 -9.89
C LEU A 199 -0.77 8.89 -11.40
N ARG A 200 -0.65 7.81 -12.17
CA ARG A 200 -0.46 7.88 -13.62
C ARG A 200 -1.66 8.46 -14.37
N GLU A 201 -2.86 8.22 -13.85
CA GLU A 201 -4.11 8.68 -14.45
C GLU A 201 -4.68 9.92 -13.74
N ASN A 202 -4.06 10.37 -12.64
CA ASN A 202 -4.67 11.32 -11.69
C ASN A 202 -6.11 10.93 -11.31
N LEU A 203 -6.34 9.62 -11.14
CA LEU A 203 -7.66 9.06 -10.86
C LEU A 203 -7.82 8.79 -9.37
N LYS A 204 -8.84 9.41 -8.76
CA LYS A 204 -9.29 9.15 -7.39
C LYS A 204 -10.39 8.09 -7.40
N ALA A 205 -10.09 6.88 -6.94
CA ALA A 205 -11.09 5.86 -6.68
C ALA A 205 -11.52 5.95 -5.22
N GLU A 206 -12.54 6.75 -4.96
CA GLU A 206 -13.08 7.02 -3.63
C GLU A 206 -14.34 6.20 -3.34
N MET A 207 -14.51 5.83 -2.06
CA MET A 207 -15.71 5.21 -1.52
C MET A 207 -15.99 5.80 -0.14
N ASP A 208 -17.05 6.59 -0.05
CA ASP A 208 -17.65 7.03 1.20
C ASP A 208 -18.81 6.07 1.56
N GLU A 209 -19.87 6.08 0.76
CA GLU A 209 -21.01 5.18 0.96
C GLU A 209 -20.59 3.71 0.87
N GLY A 210 -20.94 2.94 1.91
CA GLY A 210 -20.59 1.52 2.00
C GLY A 210 -19.15 1.23 2.45
N ALA A 211 -18.36 2.26 2.82
CA ALA A 211 -17.02 2.08 3.39
C ALA A 211 -17.04 1.17 4.63
N GLU A 212 -17.98 1.39 5.56
CA GLU A 212 -18.12 0.59 6.79
C GLU A 212 -18.30 -0.91 6.50
N ASN A 213 -19.05 -1.26 5.46
CA ASN A 213 -19.22 -2.65 5.03
C ASN A 213 -17.91 -3.25 4.51
N CYS A 214 -17.14 -2.47 3.74
CA CYS A 214 -15.82 -2.90 3.26
C CYS A 214 -14.84 -3.11 4.42
N ILE A 215 -14.90 -2.24 5.43
CA ILE A 215 -14.07 -2.31 6.65
C ILE A 215 -14.44 -3.55 7.48
N ALA A 216 -15.73 -3.79 7.72
CA ALA A 216 -16.18 -5.00 8.40
C ALA A 216 -15.74 -6.27 7.64
N LYS A 217 -15.87 -6.26 6.31
CA LYS A 217 -15.43 -7.39 5.48
C LYS A 217 -13.92 -7.59 5.49
N SER A 218 -13.15 -6.51 5.59
CA SER A 218 -11.69 -6.61 5.60
C SER A 218 -11.19 -7.33 6.86
N ARG A 219 -11.80 -7.02 8.02
CA ARG A 219 -11.62 -7.70 9.30
C ARG A 219 -11.94 -9.19 9.22
N GLU A 220 -13.09 -9.57 8.67
CA GLU A 220 -13.45 -10.99 8.49
C GLU A 220 -12.42 -11.76 7.64
N VAL A 221 -11.96 -11.15 6.55
CA VAL A 221 -10.96 -11.76 5.67
C VAL A 221 -9.62 -11.92 6.40
N LEU A 222 -9.20 -10.92 7.18
CA LEU A 222 -7.99 -11.00 8.01
C LEU A 222 -8.09 -12.16 9.01
N VAL A 223 -9.19 -12.25 9.76
CA VAL A 223 -9.42 -13.31 10.76
C VAL A 223 -9.39 -14.69 10.12
N LYS A 224 -10.13 -14.86 9.01
CA LYS A 224 -10.15 -16.12 8.27
C LYS A 224 -8.77 -16.49 7.73
N THR A 225 -8.01 -15.51 7.25
CA THR A 225 -6.65 -15.71 6.74
C THR A 225 -5.70 -16.15 7.85
N ALA A 226 -5.70 -15.43 8.97
CA ALA A 226 -4.89 -15.74 10.15
C ALA A 226 -5.16 -17.16 10.66
N HIS A 227 -6.43 -17.53 10.82
CA HIS A 227 -6.81 -18.87 11.28
C HIS A 227 -6.27 -19.97 10.36
N ARG A 228 -6.39 -19.81 9.03
CA ARG A 228 -5.88 -20.81 8.09
C ARG A 228 -4.34 -20.90 8.08
N ILE A 229 -3.66 -19.78 8.26
CA ILE A 229 -2.19 -19.76 8.43
C ILE A 229 -1.80 -20.54 9.69
N LEU A 230 -2.48 -20.30 10.82
CA LEU A 230 -2.22 -20.99 12.09
C LEU A 230 -2.49 -22.50 12.02
N GLN A 231 -3.43 -22.92 11.18
CA GLN A 231 -3.71 -24.34 10.91
C GLN A 231 -2.71 -24.98 9.94
N GLY A 232 -1.76 -24.23 9.39
CA GLY A 232 -0.79 -24.74 8.43
C GLY A 232 -1.37 -25.02 7.03
N ASP A 233 -2.49 -24.39 6.66
CA ASP A 233 -3.07 -24.58 5.33
C ASP A 233 -2.28 -23.80 4.28
N PHE A 234 -1.27 -24.45 3.69
CA PHE A 234 -0.45 -23.89 2.61
C PHE A 234 -0.65 -24.63 1.28
N ARG A 235 -1.85 -25.15 1.04
CA ARG A 235 -2.17 -25.83 -0.22
C ARG A 235 -2.02 -24.87 -1.40
N GLY A 236 -1.34 -25.34 -2.45
CA GLY A 236 -1.14 -24.56 -3.67
C GLY A 236 -2.44 -24.39 -4.44
N LYS A 237 -2.66 -23.18 -5.00
CA LYS A 237 -3.81 -22.87 -5.84
C LYS A 237 -3.34 -22.69 -7.28
N ARG A 238 -3.73 -23.58 -8.18
CA ARG A 238 -3.44 -23.46 -9.62
C ARG A 238 -4.34 -22.39 -10.23
N GLY A 239 -3.78 -21.51 -11.07
CA GLY A 239 -4.52 -20.45 -11.75
C GLY A 239 -3.63 -19.65 -12.70
N SER A 240 -4.18 -18.61 -13.33
CA SER A 240 -3.46 -17.76 -14.29
C SER A 240 -2.23 -17.08 -13.68
N LYS A 241 -2.28 -16.73 -12.39
CA LYS A 241 -1.14 -16.14 -11.66
C LYS A 241 0.06 -17.08 -11.55
N CYS A 242 -0.10 -18.39 -11.75
CA CYS A 242 1.03 -19.31 -11.70
C CYS A 242 2.01 -19.11 -12.87
N PHE A 243 1.57 -18.56 -14.00
CA PHE A 243 2.44 -18.33 -15.16
C PHE A 243 3.49 -17.24 -14.91
N SER A 244 3.15 -16.27 -14.06
CA SER A 244 4.02 -15.14 -13.67
C SER A 244 4.51 -15.24 -12.21
N CYS A 245 4.45 -16.43 -11.61
CA CYS A 245 4.85 -16.62 -10.21
C CYS A 245 6.36 -16.89 -10.13
N ASP A 246 7.07 -16.10 -9.33
CA ASP A 246 8.53 -16.23 -9.15
C ASP A 246 8.95 -17.60 -8.58
N TYR A 247 8.07 -18.27 -7.83
CA TYR A 247 8.33 -19.60 -7.26
C TYR A 247 7.97 -20.76 -8.20
N ARG A 248 7.61 -20.49 -9.46
CA ARG A 248 7.15 -21.53 -10.38
C ARG A 248 8.14 -22.70 -10.50
N GLY A 249 9.44 -22.41 -10.56
CA GLY A 249 10.49 -23.43 -10.71
C GLY A 249 10.61 -24.41 -9.53
N VAL A 250 10.19 -23.98 -8.33
CA VAL A 250 10.24 -24.82 -7.10
C VAL A 250 8.85 -25.33 -6.67
N CYS A 251 7.79 -24.87 -7.32
CA CYS A 251 6.41 -25.12 -6.87
C CYS A 251 5.97 -26.57 -7.16
N PRO A 252 5.49 -27.32 -6.14
CA PRO A 252 5.11 -28.73 -6.30
C PRO A 252 3.88 -28.94 -7.19
N VAL A 253 3.07 -27.91 -7.44
CA VAL A 253 1.90 -27.97 -8.35
C VAL A 253 2.31 -28.35 -9.79
N PHE A 254 3.57 -28.15 -10.15
CA PHE A 254 4.12 -28.50 -11.47
C PHE A 254 4.95 -29.78 -11.51
N ARG A 255 5.20 -30.44 -10.36
CA ARG A 255 6.06 -31.64 -10.29
C ARG A 255 5.34 -32.96 -10.64
N HIS A 256 4.05 -32.91 -10.93
CA HIS A 256 3.21 -34.07 -11.27
C HIS A 256 2.49 -33.90 -12.63
N ILE A 257 3.13 -33.23 -13.58
CA ILE A 257 2.68 -33.15 -14.98
C ILE A 257 3.64 -33.95 -15.85
#